data_AF-A0A5N8HJC0-F1
#
_entry.id   AF-A0A5N8HJC0-F1
#
_cell.length_a   1.000
_cell.length_b   1.000
_cell.length_c   1.000
_cell.angle_alpha   90.00
_cell.angle_beta   90.00
_cell.angle_gamma   90.00
#
_symmetry.space_group_name_H-M   'P 1'
#
loop_
_entity.id
_entity.type
_entity.pdbx_description
1 polymer ?
#
loop_
_entity_poly.entity_id
_entity_poly.type
_entity_poly.pdbx_seq_one_letter_code
_entity_poly.pdbx_strand_id
1 'polypeptide(L)' 'MYPVDLHMHTVASTHAYSTLSDYIAQAKQKGIKLFAITDHGPDMEDA' A
#
# COMPACT_ATOMS: atom_id res chain seq x y z
N MET A 1 15.69 12.31 -4.96
CA MET A 1 15.07 10.97 -5.11
C MET A 1 14.45 10.63 -3.76
N TYR A 2 13.20 10.17 -3.74
CA TYR A 2 12.46 9.84 -2.51
C TYR A 2 12.21 8.33 -2.47
N PRO A 3 13.04 7.54 -1.77
CA PRO A 3 12.94 6.07 -1.79
C PRO A 3 11.93 5.54 -0.76
N VAL A 4 10.94 6.35 -0.37
CA VAL A 4 9.97 6.03 0.68
C VAL A 4 8.58 6.47 0.24
N ASP A 5 7.60 5.60 0.42
CA ASP A 5 6.18 5.89 0.26
C ASP A 5 5.44 5.51 1.55
N LEU A 6 4.68 6.43 2.11
CA LEU A 6 4.09 6.27 3.45
C LEU A 6 2.57 6.14 3.44
N HIS A 7 1.90 6.17 2.27
CA HIS A 7 0.44 6.12 2.22
C HIS A 7 -0.05 5.32 1.01
N MET A 8 -0.60 4.13 1.26
CA MET A 8 -1.26 3.29 0.25
C MET A 8 -2.22 2.28 0.90
N HIS A 9 -3.15 1.75 0.10
CA HIS A 9 -4.20 0.83 0.55
C HIS A 9 -4.11 -0.50 -0.20
N THR A 10 -4.46 -1.59 0.46
CA THR A 10 -4.57 -2.94 -0.10
C THR A 10 -6.02 -3.33 -0.34
N VAL A 11 -6.24 -4.54 -0.87
CA VAL A 11 -7.58 -5.14 -1.02
C VAL A 11 -8.38 -5.31 0.30
N ALA A 12 -7.80 -4.97 1.46
CA ALA A 12 -8.58 -4.78 2.68
C ALA A 12 -9.58 -3.63 2.48
N SER A 13 -9.16 -2.51 1.89
CA SER A 13 -10.09 -1.46 1.46
C SER A 13 -10.71 -1.81 0.09
N THR A 14 -12.03 -1.93 0.00
CA THR A 14 -12.70 -2.49 -1.21
C THR A 14 -12.52 -1.68 -2.50
N HIS A 15 -12.15 -0.40 -2.39
CA HIS A 15 -11.81 0.46 -3.53
C HIS A 15 -10.32 0.44 -3.90
N ALA A 16 -9.52 -0.40 -3.25
CA ALA A 16 -8.12 -0.63 -3.57
C ALA A 16 -7.93 -2.05 -4.12
N TYR A 17 -6.93 -2.21 -4.99
CA TYR A 17 -6.89 -3.31 -5.95
C TYR A 17 -5.59 -4.12 -5.91
N SER A 18 -4.76 -3.93 -4.89
CA SER A 18 -3.44 -4.56 -4.79
C SER A 18 -3.27 -5.28 -3.45
N THR A 19 -2.57 -6.39 -3.48
CA THR A 19 -2.17 -7.15 -2.30
C THR A 19 -0.84 -6.62 -1.74
N LEU A 20 -0.47 -7.05 -0.52
CA LEU A 20 0.86 -6.78 0.02
C LEU A 20 1.98 -7.26 -0.92
N SER A 21 1.83 -8.44 -1.53
CA SER A 21 2.83 -8.98 -2.47
C SER A 21 3.00 -8.12 -3.72
N ASP A 22 1.93 -7.48 -4.20
CA ASP A 22 2.00 -6.58 -5.35
C ASP A 22 2.85 -5.35 -5.02
N TYR A 23 2.65 -4.76 -3.83
CA TYR A 23 3.45 -3.63 -3.36
C TYR A 23 4.91 -4.00 -3.14
N ILE A 24 5.22 -5.18 -2.59
CA ILE A 24 6.61 -5.67 -2.45
C ILE A 24 7.27 -5.80 -3.83
N ALA A 25 6.59 -6.42 -4.79
CA ALA A 25 7.11 -6.58 -6.15
C ALA A 25 7.37 -5.23 -6.82
N GLN A 26 6.46 -4.27 -6.64
CA GLN A 26 6.57 -2.95 -7.25
C GLN A 26 7.61 -2.06 -6.55
N ALA A 27 7.74 -2.15 -5.23
CA ALA A 27 8.79 -1.47 -4.48
C ALA A 27 10.19 -1.91 -4.95
N LYS A 28 10.37 -3.21 -5.18
CA LYS A 28 11.61 -3.77 -5.77
C LYS A 28 11.90 -3.21 -7.16
N GLN A 29 10.89 -3.11 -8.03
CA GLN A 29 11.06 -2.58 -9.39
C GLN A 29 11.37 -1.07 -9.41
N LYS A 30 10.76 -0.30 -8.50
CA LYS A 30 10.89 1.17 -8.44
C LYS A 30 12.04 1.66 -7.56
N GLY A 31 12.74 0.78 -6.86
CA GLY A 31 13.81 1.15 -5.93
C GLY A 31 13.31 1.84 -4.66
N ILE A 32 12.05 1.59 -4.27
CA ILE A 32 11.52 2.02 -2.97
C ILE A 32 12.16 1.13 -1.90
N LYS A 33 12.80 1.76 -0.91
CA LYS A 33 13.56 1.07 0.14
C LYS A 33 12.75 0.86 1.42
N LEU A 34 11.67 1.62 1.58
CA LEU A 34 10.73 1.51 2.69
C LEU A 34 9.35 1.91 2.19
N PHE A 35 8.32 1.16 2.54
CA PHE A 35 6.94 1.61 2.39
C PHE A 35 6.09 1.22 3.60
N ALA A 36 4.97 1.92 3.79
CA ALA A 36 3.95 1.58 4.78
C ALA A 36 2.62 1.28 4.10
N ILE A 37 1.90 0.27 4.59
CA ILE A 37 0.50 0.06 4.26
C ILE A 37 -0.33 0.86 5.28
N THR A 38 -1.29 1.62 4.77
CA THR A 38 -2.17 2.50 5.54
C THR A 38 -3.60 2.29 5.08
N ASP A 39 -4.07 1.05 5.19
CA ASP A 39 -5.48 0.71 4.96
C ASP A 39 -6.40 1.59 5.81
N HIS A 40 -7.67 1.70 5.38
CA HIS A 40 -8.63 2.50 6.12
C HIS A 40 -8.81 1.98 7.56
N GLY A 41 -9.15 2.92 8.44
CA GLY A 41 -9.50 2.58 9.81
C GLY A 41 -10.81 1.79 9.86
N PRO A 42 -11.03 0.98 10.92
CA PRO A 42 -12.18 0.07 11.01
C PRO A 42 -13.56 0.76 11.05
N ASP A 43 -13.60 2.07 11.31
CA ASP A 43 -14.84 2.85 11.33
C ASP A 43 -15.30 3.27 9.92
N MET A 44 -14.45 3.13 8.89
CA MET A 44 -14.79 3.48 7.51
C MET A 44 -15.50 2.29 6.84
N GLU A 45 -16.62 2.56 6.16
CA GLU A 45 -17.51 1.51 5.62
C GLU A 45 -16.86 0.58 4.59
N ASP A 46 -15.80 1.03 3.94
CA ASP A 46 -15.11 0.30 2.88
C ASP A 46 -13.77 -0.31 3.31
N ALA A 47 -13.50 -0.36 4.62
CA ALA A 47 -12.31 -0.97 5.23
C ALA A 47 -12.36 -2.51 5.33
#